data_AF-A0A7S0VE64-F1
#
_entry.id   AF-A0A7S0VE64-F1
#
_cell.length_a   1.000
_cell.length_b   1.000
_cell.length_c   1.000
_cell.angle_alpha   90.00
_cell.angle_beta   90.00
_cell.angle_gamma   90.00
#
_symmetry.space_group_name_H-M   'P 1'
#
loop_
_entity.id
_entity.type
_entity.pdbx_description
1 polymer ?
#
loop_
_entity_poly.entity_id
_entity_poly.type
_entity_poly.pdbx_seq_one_letter_code
_entity_poly.pdbx_strand_id
1 'polypeptide(L)'
;MPLKVEFASPGDSLAIDTLSQEVLGCEISAVQLIESAFLCLIAIDDEKDTIVGFLCLDDEPCGRLGQTDDLVDVWADKVSIMYNRLGSTAYVKACLSLSSYEFEAVGELLKAALLHVSFLSTLILVSTSNITFSEPGLASFFSRETASGVLVPETPHPLAAEELTRARPPSTSSAPPPEDSSEGILYLAHRAAIVPPLHIRRARVEDHDECEPILLAAAKLFPELSRLPEWSRPEESYALARVVEAQDDNMHVLVAQQSRRGFFGESDESEMEIVGILIATSDVDAANDDSLVENFDLHPYDNFLPAEDYAAQWDEAQQAVYQRKYGMAKGERSEMRTRLRNQERRRRLEEMDREDRELEKVRAARAEVMAANAAKAQLTTGG
;
A
#
# COMPACT_ATOMS: atom_id res chain seq x y z
N MET A 1 7.41 20.64 -14.26
CA MET A 1 8.82 20.23 -14.44
C MET A 1 9.00 18.96 -13.62
N PRO A 2 9.69 17.92 -14.12
CA PRO A 2 9.94 16.74 -13.31
C PRO A 2 10.83 17.13 -12.13
N LEU A 3 10.35 16.90 -10.91
CA LEU A 3 11.14 17.06 -9.69
C LEU A 3 11.50 15.69 -9.18
N LYS A 4 12.76 15.53 -8.76
CA LYS A 4 13.23 14.35 -8.07
C LYS A 4 13.24 14.63 -6.57
N VAL A 5 12.64 13.75 -5.79
CA VAL A 5 12.63 13.86 -4.32
C VAL A 5 13.55 12.81 -3.73
N GLU A 6 14.44 13.23 -2.84
CA GLU A 6 15.43 12.38 -2.19
C GLU A 6 15.49 12.65 -0.68
N PHE A 7 16.08 11.72 0.07
CA PHE A 7 16.43 11.96 1.46
C PHE A 7 17.59 12.95 1.54
N ALA A 8 17.43 13.97 2.39
CA ALA A 8 18.50 14.93 2.60
C ALA A 8 19.69 14.24 3.30
N SER A 9 20.90 14.49 2.80
CA SER A 9 22.14 14.03 3.41
C SER A 9 22.92 15.21 4.01
N PRO A 10 23.85 14.98 4.97
CA PRO A 10 24.72 16.05 5.47
C PRO A 10 25.52 16.77 4.37
N GLY A 11 25.76 16.11 3.23
CA GLY A 11 26.42 16.71 2.06
C GLY A 11 25.60 17.83 1.41
N ASP A 12 24.29 17.83 1.58
CA ASP A 12 23.35 18.79 0.99
C ASP A 12 23.18 20.05 1.85
N SER A 13 23.76 20.07 3.05
CA SER A 13 23.57 21.11 4.06
C SER A 13 23.85 22.52 3.54
N LEU A 14 24.96 22.72 2.81
CA LEU A 14 25.31 24.03 2.26
C LEU A 14 24.25 24.57 1.27
N ALA A 15 23.68 23.70 0.44
CA ALA A 15 22.66 24.08 -0.53
C ALA A 15 21.32 24.39 0.17
N ILE A 16 20.97 23.61 1.21
CA ILE A 16 19.79 23.86 2.04
C ILE A 16 19.93 25.17 2.82
N ASP A 17 21.11 25.45 3.39
CA ASP A 17 21.39 26.71 4.10
C ASP A 17 21.27 27.90 3.15
N THR A 18 21.78 27.76 1.91
CA THR A 18 21.63 28.78 0.86
C THR A 18 20.16 29.01 0.51
N LEU A 19 19.39 27.93 0.33
CA LEU A 19 17.96 27.99 0.06
C LEU A 19 17.20 28.68 1.20
N SER A 20 17.53 28.36 2.46
CA SER A 20 16.93 29.02 3.62
C SER A 20 17.25 30.50 3.70
N GLN A 21 18.49 30.88 3.44
CA GLN A 21 18.89 32.28 3.42
C GLN A 21 18.15 33.05 2.32
N GLU A 22 17.86 32.43 1.18
CA GLU A 22 17.08 33.02 0.10
C GLU A 22 15.58 33.14 0.44
N VAL A 23 14.98 32.08 0.99
CA VAL A 23 13.53 31.99 1.23
C VAL A 23 13.12 32.70 2.52
N LEU A 24 13.82 32.47 3.62
CA LEU A 24 13.48 33.00 4.94
C LEU A 24 14.30 34.24 5.33
N GLY A 25 15.41 34.51 4.64
CA GLY A 25 16.32 35.58 5.03
C GLY A 25 17.09 35.28 6.32
N CYS A 26 17.08 34.04 6.81
CA CYS A 26 17.77 33.63 8.02
C CYS A 26 18.69 32.42 7.77
N GLU A 27 19.80 32.42 8.51
CA GLU A 27 20.73 31.30 8.55
C GLU A 27 20.13 30.20 9.43
N ILE A 28 20.03 29.00 8.86
CA ILE A 28 19.64 27.79 9.57
C ILE A 28 20.85 26.85 9.60
N SER A 29 20.87 25.91 10.54
CA SER A 29 21.85 24.83 10.49
C SER A 29 21.18 23.60 9.90
N ALA A 30 21.25 23.43 8.57
CA ALA A 30 20.67 22.26 7.90
C ALA A 30 21.25 20.96 8.45
N VAL A 31 22.54 20.94 8.82
CA VAL A 31 23.18 19.78 9.46
C VAL A 31 22.43 19.37 10.73
N GLN A 32 22.14 20.32 11.62
CA GLN A 32 21.41 20.02 12.86
C GLN A 32 20.00 19.51 12.59
N LEU A 33 19.30 20.10 11.61
CA LEU A 33 17.97 19.64 11.23
C LEU A 33 18.02 18.19 10.72
N ILE A 34 18.92 17.88 9.79
CA ILE A 34 19.10 16.53 9.23
C ILE A 34 19.46 15.50 10.32
N GLU A 35 20.27 15.88 11.30
CA GLU A 35 20.68 14.97 12.38
C GLU A 35 19.59 14.76 13.44
N SER A 36 18.75 15.77 13.70
CA SER A 36 17.74 15.73 14.77
C SER A 36 16.36 15.28 14.32
N ALA A 37 16.04 15.45 13.04
CA ALA A 37 14.68 15.33 12.56
C ALA A 37 14.25 13.88 12.33
N PHE A 38 12.94 13.67 12.44
CA PHE A 38 12.31 12.40 12.10
C PHE A 38 12.44 12.08 10.60
N LEU A 39 12.27 13.08 9.73
CA LEU A 39 12.41 12.94 8.28
C LEU A 39 12.85 14.25 7.61
N CYS A 40 13.90 14.17 6.79
CA CYS A 40 14.33 15.27 5.93
C CYS A 40 14.33 14.86 4.46
N LEU A 41 13.65 15.65 3.63
CA LEU A 41 13.56 15.45 2.18
C LEU A 41 13.99 16.71 1.43
N ILE A 42 14.60 16.52 0.27
CA ILE A 42 14.94 17.57 -0.68
C ILE A 42 14.21 17.33 -2.01
N ALA A 43 13.79 18.41 -2.65
CA ALA A 43 13.30 18.40 -4.02
C ALA A 43 14.35 19.01 -4.94
N ILE A 44 14.73 18.27 -5.98
CA ILE A 44 15.78 18.61 -6.94
C ILE A 44 15.12 18.83 -8.30
N ASP A 45 15.46 19.93 -8.97
CA ASP A 45 15.15 20.14 -10.38
C ASP A 45 16.11 19.29 -11.23
N ASP A 46 15.60 18.21 -11.83
CA ASP A 46 16.38 17.24 -12.62
C ASP A 46 17.11 17.88 -13.80
N GLU A 47 16.60 18.99 -14.36
CA GLU A 47 17.24 19.66 -15.50
C GLU A 47 18.45 20.50 -15.07
N LYS A 48 18.42 21.04 -13.85
CA LYS A 48 19.43 21.98 -13.33
C LYS A 48 20.34 21.37 -12.28
N ASP A 49 19.98 20.22 -11.74
CA ASP A 49 20.65 19.57 -10.61
C ASP A 49 20.78 20.52 -9.40
N THR A 50 19.69 21.24 -9.10
CA THR A 50 19.63 22.22 -8.02
C THR A 50 18.53 21.87 -7.03
N ILE A 51 18.82 21.97 -5.73
CA ILE A 51 17.82 21.83 -4.67
C ILE A 51 16.88 23.05 -4.72
N VAL A 52 15.62 22.80 -5.02
CA VAL A 52 14.57 23.82 -5.13
C VAL A 52 13.58 23.78 -3.97
N GLY A 53 13.63 22.75 -3.13
CA GLY A 53 12.80 22.64 -1.93
C GLY A 53 13.41 21.73 -0.86
N PHE A 54 12.98 21.94 0.38
CA PHE A 54 13.41 21.20 1.56
C PHE A 54 12.25 21.04 2.53
N LEU A 55 12.05 19.82 3.05
CA LEU A 55 11.05 19.49 4.06
C LEU A 55 11.73 18.79 5.24
N CYS A 56 11.46 19.28 6.45
CA CYS A 56 11.93 18.72 7.70
C CYS A 56 10.73 18.46 8.61
N LEU A 57 10.55 17.19 9.01
CA LEU A 57 9.49 16.75 9.90
C LEU A 57 10.08 16.25 11.22
N ASP A 58 9.43 16.58 12.33
CA ASP A 58 9.69 16.03 13.66
C ASP A 58 8.50 15.17 14.13
N ASP A 59 8.79 14.21 15.01
CA ASP A 59 7.79 13.40 15.71
C ASP A 59 7.36 14.04 17.05
N GLU A 60 8.12 15.01 17.54
CA GLU A 60 7.78 15.85 18.69
C GLU A 60 7.11 17.18 18.27
N PRO A 61 6.22 17.74 19.10
CA PRO A 61 5.59 19.02 18.82
C PRO A 61 6.63 20.14 18.73
N CYS A 62 6.64 20.88 17.62
CA CYS A 62 7.55 21.99 17.42
C CYS A 62 6.88 23.15 16.69
N GLY A 63 7.31 24.38 16.99
CA GLY A 63 7.06 25.54 16.14
C GLY A 63 7.83 25.48 14.82
N ARG A 64 7.31 26.18 13.80
CA ARG A 64 8.01 26.34 12.53
C ARG A 64 9.29 27.16 12.68
N LEU A 65 10.36 26.71 12.04
CA LEU A 65 11.65 27.39 11.97
C LEU A 65 11.52 28.82 11.43
N GLY A 66 12.26 29.76 12.03
CA GLY A 66 12.18 31.20 11.71
C GLY A 66 11.00 31.92 12.36
N GLN A 67 10.14 31.20 13.08
CA GLN A 67 8.99 31.76 13.81
C GLN A 67 8.92 31.30 15.28
N THR A 68 10.00 30.71 15.80
CA THR A 68 10.05 30.17 17.16
C THR A 68 10.13 31.31 18.19
N ASP A 69 8.98 31.65 18.75
CA ASP A 69 8.84 32.26 20.08
C ASP A 69 8.61 31.10 21.07
N ASP A 70 9.18 31.14 22.27
CA ASP A 70 9.03 30.08 23.30
C ASP A 70 7.54 29.77 23.56
N LEU A 71 6.66 30.74 23.33
CA LEU A 71 5.21 30.59 23.43
C LEU A 71 4.61 29.64 22.38
N VAL A 72 5.21 29.53 21.20
CA VAL A 72 4.74 28.68 20.10
C VAL A 72 4.98 27.21 20.43
N ASP A 73 6.11 26.87 21.05
CA ASP A 73 6.40 25.49 21.44
C ASP A 73 5.48 25.05 22.58
N VAL A 74 5.25 25.91 23.58
CA VAL A 74 4.25 25.65 24.64
C VAL A 74 2.83 25.47 24.06
N TRP A 75 2.53 26.18 22.97
CA TRP A 75 1.25 26.05 22.29
C TRP A 75 1.17 24.76 21.46
N ALA A 76 2.24 24.40 20.74
CA ALA A 76 2.36 23.15 20.00
C ALA A 76 2.20 21.95 20.94
N ASP A 77 2.81 21.99 22.13
CA ASP A 77 2.65 20.98 23.17
C ASP A 77 1.19 20.81 23.59
N LYS A 78 0.47 21.91 23.83
CA LYS A 78 -0.96 21.85 24.20
C LYS A 78 -1.82 21.29 23.08
N VAL A 79 -1.57 21.71 21.84
CA VAL A 79 -2.29 21.23 20.67
C VAL A 79 -2.00 19.76 20.40
N SER A 80 -0.77 19.31 20.63
CA SER A 80 -0.37 17.92 20.47
C SER A 80 -1.27 16.98 21.26
N ILE A 81 -1.67 17.33 22.48
CA ILE A 81 -2.53 16.48 23.32
C ILE A 81 -3.87 16.17 22.61
N MET A 82 -4.37 17.07 21.77
CA MET A 82 -5.65 16.91 21.08
C MET A 82 -5.54 16.10 19.79
N TYR A 83 -4.44 16.26 19.05
CA TYR A 83 -4.30 15.69 17.71
C TYR A 83 -3.30 14.54 17.62
N ASN A 84 -2.42 14.39 18.61
CA ASN A 84 -1.39 13.37 18.65
C ASN A 84 -2.03 11.99 18.80
N ARG A 85 -2.18 11.33 17.65
CA ARG A 85 -2.38 9.89 17.59
C ARG A 85 -0.98 9.31 17.53
N LEU A 86 -0.57 8.68 18.63
CA LEU A 86 0.75 8.06 18.79
C LEU A 86 1.18 7.34 17.51
N GLY A 87 2.24 7.87 16.89
CA GLY A 87 2.86 7.30 15.70
C GLY A 87 2.09 7.49 14.40
N SER A 88 1.11 8.41 14.30
CA SER A 88 0.45 8.74 13.02
C SER A 88 0.42 10.23 12.69
N THR A 89 1.08 11.05 13.52
CA THR A 89 1.22 12.50 13.34
C THR A 89 2.69 12.90 13.27
N ALA A 90 3.01 13.87 12.42
CA ALA A 90 4.32 14.52 12.37
C ALA A 90 4.15 16.04 12.31
N TYR A 91 5.13 16.78 12.81
CA TYR A 91 5.15 18.23 12.87
C TYR A 91 6.09 18.79 11.81
N VAL A 92 5.62 19.77 11.05
CA VAL A 92 6.43 20.44 10.03
C VAL A 92 7.31 21.47 10.71
N LYS A 93 8.59 21.13 10.88
CA LYS A 93 9.61 22.02 11.46
C LYS A 93 10.09 23.04 10.44
N ALA A 94 10.38 22.60 9.23
CA ALA A 94 10.75 23.48 8.13
C ALA A 94 10.14 22.98 6.82
N CYS A 95 9.61 23.90 6.02
CA CYS A 95 9.22 23.64 4.64
C CYS A 95 9.62 24.84 3.81
N LEU A 96 10.63 24.66 2.97
CA LEU A 96 11.26 25.69 2.15
C LEU A 96 11.07 25.33 0.69
N SER A 97 10.81 26.32 -0.14
CA SER A 97 10.75 26.15 -1.59
C SER A 97 11.05 27.47 -2.27
N LEU A 98 11.79 27.42 -3.39
CA LEU A 98 11.94 28.58 -4.26
C LEU A 98 10.56 29.00 -4.79
N SER A 99 10.33 30.31 -4.90
CA SER A 99 9.02 30.86 -5.30
C SER A 99 8.53 30.38 -6.67
N SER A 100 9.46 30.01 -7.56
CA SER A 100 9.16 29.47 -8.89
C SER A 100 8.74 27.99 -8.89
N TYR A 101 8.92 27.29 -7.77
CA TYR A 101 8.61 25.86 -7.60
C TYR A 101 7.69 25.62 -6.40
N GLU A 102 7.10 26.67 -5.83
CA GLU A 102 6.46 26.59 -4.51
C GLU A 102 5.37 25.51 -4.44
N PHE A 103 4.49 25.44 -5.45
CA PHE A 103 3.41 24.46 -5.47
C PHE A 103 3.91 23.05 -5.76
N GLU A 104 4.76 22.90 -6.79
CA GLU A 104 5.26 21.62 -7.25
C GLU A 104 6.19 20.98 -6.22
N ALA A 105 7.15 21.74 -5.67
CA ALA A 105 8.12 21.23 -4.71
C ALA A 105 7.45 20.85 -3.39
N VAL A 106 6.60 21.72 -2.84
CA VAL A 106 5.89 21.44 -1.58
C VAL A 106 4.97 20.22 -1.75
N GLY A 107 4.22 20.16 -2.85
CA GLY A 107 3.34 19.02 -3.13
C GLY A 107 4.09 17.69 -3.21
N GLU A 108 5.18 17.64 -3.97
CA GLU A 108 5.98 16.41 -4.12
C GLU A 108 6.71 16.04 -2.82
N LEU A 109 7.21 17.01 -2.05
CA LEU A 109 7.84 16.77 -0.74
C LEU A 109 6.85 16.18 0.27
N LEU A 110 5.67 16.77 0.42
CA LEU A 110 4.64 16.29 1.34
C LEU A 110 4.11 14.90 0.93
N LYS A 111 3.93 14.69 -0.37
CA LYS A 111 3.53 13.40 -0.94
C LYS A 111 4.59 12.33 -0.67
N ALA A 112 5.86 12.62 -0.97
CA ALA A 112 6.97 11.72 -0.70
C ALA A 112 7.06 11.38 0.80
N ALA A 113 6.91 12.36 1.69
CA ALA A 113 6.92 12.14 3.13
C ALA A 113 5.84 11.12 3.57
N LEU A 114 4.61 11.30 3.11
CA LEU A 114 3.49 10.41 3.43
C LEU A 114 3.64 9.02 2.78
N LEU A 115 4.26 8.93 1.60
CA LEU A 115 4.50 7.64 0.94
C LEU A 115 5.63 6.85 1.62
N HIS A 116 6.72 7.51 2.01
CA HIS A 116 7.82 6.89 2.75
C HIS A 116 7.41 6.46 4.16
N VAL A 117 6.57 7.26 4.82
CA VAL A 117 6.10 6.96 6.16
C VAL A 117 4.61 6.63 6.11
N SER A 118 4.32 5.38 5.73
CA SER A 118 2.97 4.91 5.43
C SER A 118 1.98 5.01 6.60
N PHE A 119 2.48 5.04 7.84
CA PHE A 119 1.67 5.21 9.04
C PHE A 119 1.27 6.68 9.32
N LEU A 120 1.91 7.67 8.68
CA LEU A 120 1.52 9.07 8.85
C LEU A 120 0.16 9.32 8.22
N SER A 121 -0.76 9.79 9.06
CA SER A 121 -2.12 10.16 8.68
C SER A 121 -2.31 11.68 8.64
N THR A 122 -1.53 12.44 9.39
CA THR A 122 -1.74 13.90 9.54
C THR A 122 -0.42 14.61 9.77
N LEU A 123 -0.21 15.70 9.02
CA LEU A 123 0.88 16.62 9.23
C LEU A 123 0.33 17.87 9.93
N ILE A 124 1.06 18.32 10.95
CA ILE A 124 0.71 19.47 11.76
C ILE A 124 1.72 20.57 11.49
N LEU A 125 1.24 21.77 11.18
CA LEU A 125 2.06 22.95 11.03
C LEU A 125 1.58 24.01 12.02
N VAL A 126 2.50 24.51 12.85
CA VAL A 126 2.25 25.60 13.80
C VAL A 126 3.02 26.83 13.33
N SER A 127 2.30 27.92 13.08
CA SER A 127 2.85 29.16 12.51
C SER A 127 2.35 30.37 13.28
N THR A 128 3.18 31.40 13.47
CA THR A 128 2.76 32.69 14.04
C THR A 128 2.14 33.61 12.99
N SER A 129 2.39 33.34 11.70
CA SER A 129 1.85 34.09 10.57
C SER A 129 0.83 33.28 9.78
N ASN A 130 -0.04 33.99 9.05
CA ASN A 130 -1.03 33.34 8.21
C ASN A 130 -0.42 32.89 6.88
N ILE A 131 -0.26 31.57 6.70
CA ILE A 131 0.37 30.99 5.50
C ILE A 131 -0.42 31.23 4.21
N THR A 132 -1.72 31.56 4.28
CA THR A 132 -2.56 31.76 3.07
C THR A 132 -2.08 32.89 2.18
N PHE A 133 -1.34 33.85 2.74
CA PHE A 133 -0.84 35.00 2.00
C PHE A 133 0.66 34.92 1.73
N SER A 134 1.44 34.34 2.64
CA SER A 134 2.89 34.26 2.49
C SER A 134 3.32 33.08 1.63
N GLU A 135 2.59 31.96 1.70
CA GLU A 135 3.01 30.67 1.14
C GLU A 135 1.80 29.92 0.56
N PRO A 136 1.27 30.38 -0.58
CA PRO A 136 0.09 29.78 -1.20
C PRO A 136 0.28 28.30 -1.56
N GLY A 137 1.51 27.84 -1.79
CA GLY A 137 1.86 26.43 -2.00
C GLY A 137 1.50 25.57 -0.80
N LEU A 138 1.97 25.95 0.40
CA LEU A 138 1.58 25.25 1.64
C LEU A 138 0.09 25.39 1.94
N ALA A 139 -0.48 26.59 1.76
CA ALA A 139 -1.89 26.84 2.02
C ALA A 139 -2.83 25.96 1.20
N SER A 140 -2.39 25.44 0.05
CA SER A 140 -3.17 24.52 -0.78
C SER A 140 -3.35 23.12 -0.17
N PHE A 141 -2.42 22.70 0.70
CA PHE A 141 -2.42 21.37 1.33
C PHE A 141 -2.91 21.41 2.79
N PHE A 142 -2.77 22.56 3.45
CA PHE A 142 -3.07 22.73 4.85
C PHE A 142 -4.38 23.49 5.08
N SER A 143 -5.24 22.94 5.92
CA SER A 143 -6.45 23.60 6.41
C SER A 143 -6.17 24.29 7.72
N ARG A 144 -6.56 25.57 7.83
CA ARG A 144 -6.46 26.32 9.08
C ARG A 144 -7.50 25.80 10.07
N GLU A 145 -7.05 25.38 11.24
CA GLU A 145 -7.93 25.06 12.35
C GLU A 145 -8.12 26.28 13.24
N THR A 146 -9.38 26.55 13.60
CA THR A 146 -9.69 27.58 14.59
C THR A 146 -9.71 26.93 15.97
N ALA A 147 -8.82 27.35 16.86
CA ALA A 147 -8.79 26.91 18.25
C ALA A 147 -10.08 27.24 19.04
N SER A 148 -11.02 27.96 18.42
CA SER A 148 -12.34 28.31 18.97
C SER A 148 -13.23 27.10 19.28
N GLY A 149 -12.93 25.91 18.74
CA GLY A 149 -13.62 24.66 19.09
C GLY A 149 -13.13 23.98 20.37
N VAL A 150 -12.04 24.47 20.97
CA VAL A 150 -11.46 23.93 22.21
C VAL A 150 -12.28 24.42 23.39
N LEU A 151 -13.46 23.82 23.56
CA LEU A 151 -14.06 23.74 24.88
C LEU A 151 -13.01 23.09 25.77
N VAL A 152 -12.44 23.90 26.66
CA VAL A 152 -11.86 23.46 27.93
C VAL A 152 -12.67 22.24 28.37
N PRO A 153 -12.07 21.05 28.54
CA PRO A 153 -12.82 19.90 29.00
C PRO A 153 -13.51 20.35 30.29
N GLU A 154 -14.84 20.48 30.23
CA GLU A 154 -15.62 20.80 31.41
C GLU A 154 -15.23 19.75 32.44
N THR A 155 -14.67 20.26 33.53
CA THR A 155 -14.26 19.52 34.72
C THR A 155 -15.14 18.29 34.95
N PRO A 156 -14.58 17.09 35.16
CA PRO A 156 -15.39 15.91 35.40
C PRO A 156 -16.19 16.05 36.69
N HIS A 157 -17.51 16.19 36.52
CA HIS A 157 -18.64 15.83 37.39
C HIS A 157 -18.67 16.33 38.87
N PRO A 158 -19.86 16.72 39.39
CA PRO A 158 -20.01 17.53 40.58
C PRO A 158 -20.27 16.67 41.81
N LEU A 159 -19.31 16.59 42.73
CA LEU A 159 -19.56 16.14 44.12
C LEU A 159 -18.77 16.94 45.18
N ALA A 160 -18.28 18.14 44.83
CA ALA A 160 -17.59 19.02 45.79
C ALA A 160 -17.99 20.50 45.63
N ALA A 161 -19.24 20.77 45.23
CA ALA A 161 -19.77 22.12 44.98
C ALA A 161 -20.88 22.52 45.97
N GLU A 162 -20.72 22.20 47.26
CA GLU A 162 -21.49 22.80 48.35
C GLU A 162 -20.53 23.15 49.49
N GLU A 163 -19.72 24.22 49.36
CA GLU A 163 -19.29 25.03 50.50
C GLU A 163 -18.47 26.29 50.16
N LEU A 164 -18.70 26.96 49.02
CA LEU A 164 -18.08 28.28 48.80
C LEU A 164 -18.90 29.25 47.95
N THR A 165 -20.20 29.33 48.20
CA THR A 165 -21.05 30.44 47.76
C THR A 165 -21.39 31.34 48.95
N ARG A 166 -20.41 32.16 49.37
CA ARG A 166 -20.74 33.41 50.07
C ARG A 166 -19.70 34.49 49.80
N ALA A 167 -20.19 35.59 49.23
CA ALA A 167 -19.56 36.89 49.04
C ALA A 167 -18.57 37.02 47.86
N ARG A 168 -19.11 37.31 46.67
CA ARG A 168 -18.42 38.19 45.71
C ARG A 168 -19.41 39.18 45.09
N PRO A 169 -19.16 40.51 45.16
CA PRO A 169 -20.06 41.52 44.64
C PRO A 169 -20.00 41.65 43.09
N PRO A 170 -21.06 42.18 42.45
CA PRO A 170 -21.09 42.38 41.00
C PRO A 170 -20.13 43.51 40.62
N SER A 171 -18.99 43.13 40.05
CA SER A 171 -18.04 44.08 39.47
C SER A 171 -18.34 44.17 37.98
N THR A 172 -19.08 45.21 37.59
CA THR A 172 -19.08 45.73 36.22
C THR A 172 -17.66 46.17 35.87
N SER A 173 -16.96 45.37 35.07
CA SER A 173 -15.69 45.73 34.45
C SER A 173 -15.71 45.24 33.01
N SER A 174 -16.13 46.14 32.11
CA SER A 174 -15.89 46.05 30.68
C SER A 174 -14.43 46.44 30.40
N ALA A 175 -13.49 45.63 30.86
CA ALA A 175 -12.12 45.71 30.37
C ALA A 175 -12.07 44.95 29.03
N PRO A 176 -11.56 45.55 27.94
CA PRO A 176 -11.25 44.77 26.74
C PRO A 176 -10.27 43.66 27.13
N PRO A 177 -10.43 42.43 26.60
CA PRO A 177 -9.46 41.38 26.84
C PRO A 177 -8.08 41.87 26.41
N PRO A 178 -6.99 41.55 27.15
CA PRO A 178 -5.65 41.93 26.73
C PRO A 178 -5.38 41.34 25.35
N GLU A 179 -5.20 42.20 24.34
CA GLU A 179 -5.10 41.84 22.91
C GLU A 179 -3.74 41.26 22.49
N ASP A 180 -2.82 40.97 23.42
CA ASP A 180 -1.43 40.65 23.09
C ASP A 180 -0.98 39.27 23.60
N SER A 181 -1.82 38.23 23.47
CA SER A 181 -1.30 36.86 23.44
C SER A 181 -1.09 36.47 21.99
N SER A 182 0.17 36.41 21.56
CA SER A 182 0.62 35.87 20.27
C SER A 182 0.17 34.40 20.17
N GLU A 183 -1.09 34.18 19.81
CA GLU A 183 -1.67 32.87 19.63
C GLU A 183 -1.12 32.26 18.34
N GLY A 184 -0.51 31.08 18.44
CA GLY A 184 -0.11 30.30 17.27
C GLY A 184 -1.33 29.96 16.40
N ILE A 185 -1.11 29.81 15.10
CA ILE A 185 -2.12 29.35 14.15
C ILE A 185 -1.82 27.88 13.83
N LEU A 186 -2.84 27.03 13.97
CA LEU A 186 -2.77 25.60 13.69
C LEU A 186 -3.20 25.35 12.27
N TYR A 187 -2.39 24.57 11.57
CA TYR A 187 -2.66 24.09 10.24
C TYR A 187 -2.57 22.58 10.22
N LEU A 188 -3.57 21.92 9.65
CA LEU A 188 -3.62 20.47 9.51
C LEU A 188 -3.65 20.08 8.04
N ALA A 189 -2.81 19.13 7.66
CA ALA A 189 -2.90 18.45 6.38
C ALA A 189 -3.13 16.96 6.63
N HIS A 190 -4.32 16.47 6.26
CA HIS A 190 -4.62 15.04 6.32
C HIS A 190 -4.00 14.32 5.12
N ARG A 191 -3.62 13.06 5.32
CA ARG A 191 -3.08 12.20 4.26
C ARG A 191 -3.96 12.22 3.02
N ALA A 192 -5.29 12.11 3.17
CA ALA A 192 -6.22 12.11 2.04
C ALA A 192 -6.25 13.43 1.25
N ALA A 193 -5.81 14.55 1.83
CA ALA A 193 -5.73 15.83 1.14
C ALA A 193 -4.47 15.95 0.26
N ILE A 194 -3.40 15.21 0.57
CA ILE A 194 -2.11 15.23 -0.15
C ILE A 194 -1.95 13.98 -1.03
N VAL A 195 -2.30 12.81 -0.48
CA VAL A 195 -2.30 11.49 -1.11
C VAL A 195 -3.74 10.95 -1.07
N PRO A 196 -4.58 11.32 -2.05
CA PRO A 196 -5.97 10.91 -2.07
C PRO A 196 -6.10 9.39 -2.13
N PRO A 197 -7.09 8.79 -1.44
CA PRO A 197 -7.29 7.36 -1.46
C PRO A 197 -7.62 6.90 -2.88
N LEU A 198 -7.00 5.80 -3.29
CA LEU A 198 -7.28 5.15 -4.57
C LEU A 198 -8.25 3.98 -4.36
N HIS A 199 -9.28 3.93 -5.19
CA HIS A 199 -10.20 2.81 -5.27
C HIS A 199 -9.78 1.90 -6.41
N ILE A 200 -9.34 0.69 -6.06
CA ILE A 200 -8.90 -0.31 -7.04
C ILE A 200 -10.07 -1.20 -7.40
N ARG A 201 -10.32 -1.39 -8.70
CA ARG A 201 -11.28 -2.38 -9.21
C ARG A 201 -10.78 -3.04 -10.47
N ARG A 202 -11.38 -4.17 -10.86
CA ARG A 202 -11.14 -4.75 -12.18
C ARG A 202 -11.59 -3.79 -13.28
N ALA A 203 -10.76 -3.68 -14.31
CA ALA A 203 -11.04 -2.93 -15.52
C ALA A 203 -12.18 -3.60 -16.30
N ARG A 204 -12.97 -2.76 -16.97
CA ARG A 204 -14.04 -3.16 -17.89
C ARG A 204 -13.74 -2.61 -19.27
N VAL A 205 -14.35 -3.21 -20.29
CA VAL A 205 -14.08 -2.82 -21.70
C VAL A 205 -14.47 -1.36 -21.93
N GLU A 206 -15.49 -0.86 -21.23
CA GLU A 206 -15.95 0.53 -21.31
C GLU A 206 -14.94 1.53 -20.74
N ASP A 207 -14.00 1.08 -19.88
CA ASP A 207 -12.96 1.95 -19.32
C ASP A 207 -11.90 2.34 -20.38
N HIS A 208 -11.96 1.76 -21.59
CA HIS A 208 -10.96 1.97 -22.65
C HIS A 208 -10.71 3.44 -22.95
N ASP A 209 -11.77 4.22 -23.16
CA ASP A 209 -11.68 5.62 -23.57
C ASP A 209 -11.08 6.50 -22.46
N GLU A 210 -11.37 6.19 -21.20
CA GLU A 210 -10.79 6.88 -20.02
C GLU A 210 -9.33 6.49 -19.79
N CYS A 211 -8.97 5.24 -20.10
CA CYS A 211 -7.63 4.69 -19.90
C CYS A 211 -6.65 5.01 -21.04
N GLU A 212 -7.15 5.24 -22.26
CA GLU A 212 -6.36 5.57 -23.44
C GLU A 212 -5.37 6.74 -23.20
N PRO A 213 -5.78 7.90 -22.65
CA PRO A 213 -4.84 9.00 -22.41
C PRO A 213 -3.71 8.62 -21.45
N ILE A 214 -3.99 7.77 -20.45
CA ILE A 214 -3.00 7.30 -19.47
C ILE A 214 -1.97 6.40 -20.17
N LEU A 215 -2.43 5.46 -21.02
CA LEU A 215 -1.55 4.58 -21.77
C LEU A 215 -0.69 5.34 -22.78
N LEU A 216 -1.26 6.30 -23.49
CA LEU A 216 -0.51 7.13 -24.45
C LEU A 216 0.52 8.02 -23.74
N ALA A 217 0.21 8.52 -22.55
CA ALA A 217 1.18 9.24 -21.73
C ALA A 217 2.32 8.31 -21.27
N ALA A 218 2.00 7.09 -20.82
CA ALA A 218 2.98 6.10 -20.42
C ALA A 218 3.88 5.67 -21.60
N ALA A 219 3.32 5.46 -22.78
CA ALA A 219 4.07 5.10 -23.99
C ALA A 219 5.11 6.17 -24.40
N LYS A 220 4.81 7.45 -24.14
CA LYS A 220 5.76 8.55 -24.36
C LYS A 220 6.91 8.53 -23.35
N LEU A 221 6.63 8.16 -22.10
CA LEU A 221 7.61 8.08 -21.03
C LEU A 221 8.49 6.83 -21.12
N PHE A 222 7.92 5.73 -21.61
CA PHE A 222 8.56 4.41 -21.69
C PHE A 222 8.53 3.91 -23.14
N PRO A 223 9.49 4.32 -23.99
CA PRO A 223 9.57 3.89 -25.38
C PRO A 223 9.64 2.37 -25.55
N GLU A 224 10.04 1.61 -24.53
CA GLU A 224 10.05 0.15 -24.49
C GLU A 224 8.66 -0.45 -24.74
N LEU A 225 7.58 0.27 -24.42
CA LEU A 225 6.21 -0.18 -24.69
C LEU A 225 5.93 -0.32 -26.20
N SER A 226 6.70 0.33 -27.07
CA SER A 226 6.64 0.13 -28.52
C SER A 226 7.10 -1.27 -28.96
N ARG A 227 7.89 -1.97 -28.12
CA ARG A 227 8.38 -3.33 -28.39
C ARG A 227 7.33 -4.41 -28.10
N LEU A 228 6.23 -4.05 -27.46
CA LEU A 228 5.12 -4.97 -27.24
C LEU A 228 4.59 -5.49 -28.59
N PRO A 229 4.03 -6.72 -28.61
CA PRO A 229 3.34 -7.24 -29.78
C PRO A 229 2.30 -6.24 -30.31
N GLU A 230 2.17 -6.14 -31.63
CA GLU A 230 1.31 -5.15 -32.30
C GLU A 230 -0.10 -5.09 -31.68
N TRP A 231 -0.73 -6.22 -31.40
CA TRP A 231 -2.06 -6.30 -30.80
C TRP A 231 -2.19 -5.73 -29.37
N SER A 232 -1.08 -5.42 -28.70
CA SER A 232 -1.00 -4.93 -27.32
C SER A 232 -0.32 -3.56 -27.18
N ARG A 233 0.10 -2.95 -28.29
CA ARG A 233 0.76 -1.64 -28.25
C ARG A 233 -0.22 -0.55 -27.82
N PRO A 234 0.20 0.40 -26.97
CA PRO A 234 -0.66 1.53 -26.56
C PRO A 234 -1.19 2.39 -27.72
N GLU A 235 -0.46 2.44 -28.84
CA GLU A 235 -0.80 3.23 -30.03
C GLU A 235 -1.89 2.59 -30.90
N GLU A 236 -2.14 1.29 -30.72
CA GLU A 236 -3.09 0.53 -31.53
C GLU A 236 -4.50 0.66 -30.97
N SER A 237 -5.45 1.00 -31.85
CA SER A 237 -6.86 1.17 -31.46
C SER A 237 -7.39 -0.08 -30.75
N TYR A 238 -8.07 0.14 -29.62
CA TYR A 238 -8.67 -0.93 -28.83
C TYR A 238 -7.67 -1.99 -28.31
N ALA A 239 -6.36 -1.72 -28.30
CA ALA A 239 -5.38 -2.64 -27.72
C ALA A 239 -5.71 -2.95 -26.25
N LEU A 240 -5.98 -1.92 -25.44
CA LEU A 240 -6.38 -2.12 -24.04
C LEU A 240 -7.70 -2.87 -23.92
N ALA A 241 -8.71 -2.54 -24.74
CA ALA A 241 -10.00 -3.23 -24.72
C ALA A 241 -9.82 -4.75 -24.93
N ARG A 242 -8.95 -5.15 -25.86
CA ARG A 242 -8.60 -6.57 -26.10
C ARG A 242 -7.92 -7.20 -24.88
N VAL A 243 -6.98 -6.50 -24.24
CA VAL A 243 -6.29 -6.98 -23.03
C VAL A 243 -7.26 -7.12 -21.86
N VAL A 244 -8.18 -6.16 -21.71
CA VAL A 244 -9.24 -6.17 -20.69
C VAL A 244 -10.25 -7.29 -20.94
N GLU A 245 -10.61 -7.55 -22.20
CA GLU A 245 -11.50 -8.65 -22.59
C GLU A 245 -10.84 -10.03 -22.37
N ALA A 246 -9.52 -10.12 -22.54
CA ALA A 246 -8.74 -11.34 -22.34
C ALA A 246 -8.45 -11.67 -20.86
N GLN A 247 -8.95 -10.88 -19.90
CA GLN A 247 -8.80 -11.16 -18.47
C GLN A 247 -9.35 -12.54 -18.10
N ASP A 248 -8.58 -13.28 -17.29
CA ASP A 248 -8.94 -14.60 -16.78
C ASP A 248 -8.49 -14.76 -15.32
N ASP A 249 -8.41 -15.99 -14.82
CA ASP A 249 -7.98 -16.29 -13.45
C ASP A 249 -6.48 -16.03 -13.24
N ASN A 250 -5.70 -15.97 -14.33
CA ASN A 250 -4.25 -15.81 -14.30
C ASN A 250 -3.79 -14.40 -14.65
N MET A 251 -4.58 -13.63 -15.40
CA MET A 251 -4.33 -12.25 -15.80
C MET A 251 -5.47 -11.33 -15.36
N HIS A 252 -5.14 -10.30 -14.59
CA HIS A 252 -6.07 -9.28 -14.12
C HIS A 252 -5.62 -7.91 -14.60
N VAL A 253 -6.57 -7.13 -15.12
CA VAL A 253 -6.38 -5.72 -15.42
C VAL A 253 -7.14 -4.94 -14.36
N LEU A 254 -6.43 -4.11 -13.62
CA LEU A 254 -6.97 -3.30 -12.54
C LEU A 254 -6.88 -1.83 -12.93
N VAL A 255 -7.91 -1.06 -12.59
CA VAL A 255 -7.90 0.39 -12.69
C VAL A 255 -7.89 0.99 -11.29
N ALA A 256 -7.10 2.04 -11.13
CA ALA A 256 -7.10 2.88 -9.95
C ALA A 256 -7.99 4.09 -10.22
N GLN A 257 -9.00 4.26 -9.37
CA GLN A 257 -9.93 5.38 -9.43
C GLN A 257 -9.67 6.34 -8.27
N GLN A 258 -9.82 7.63 -8.55
CA GLN A 258 -9.68 8.69 -7.57
C GLN A 258 -10.92 9.58 -7.63
N SER A 259 -11.43 10.00 -6.47
CA SER A 259 -12.52 10.98 -6.44
C SER A 259 -12.03 12.29 -7.03
N ARG A 260 -12.78 12.83 -7.98
CA ARG A 260 -12.43 14.08 -8.65
C ARG A 260 -12.57 15.23 -7.67
N ARG A 261 -11.45 15.82 -7.25
CA ARG A 261 -11.49 16.97 -6.34
C ARG A 261 -11.92 18.19 -7.13
N GLY A 262 -13.12 18.71 -6.86
CA GLY A 262 -13.54 20.00 -7.38
C GLY A 262 -12.57 21.10 -6.92
N PHE A 263 -12.27 22.06 -7.80
CA PHE A 263 -11.37 23.19 -7.52
C PHE A 263 -11.79 24.03 -6.30
N PHE A 264 -13.05 23.91 -5.85
CA PHE A 264 -13.61 24.60 -4.69
C PHE A 264 -13.86 23.70 -3.47
N GLY A 265 -13.31 22.48 -3.43
CA GLY A 265 -13.38 21.62 -2.25
C GLY A 265 -14.73 20.91 -2.01
N GLU A 266 -15.73 21.10 -2.86
CA GLU A 266 -16.88 20.20 -2.93
C GLU A 266 -16.48 18.96 -3.74
N SER A 267 -16.19 17.87 -3.04
CA SER A 267 -16.03 16.55 -3.64
C SER A 267 -17.40 15.95 -3.88
N ASP A 268 -17.80 15.84 -5.15
CA ASP A 268 -18.89 14.95 -5.50
C ASP A 268 -18.33 13.52 -5.47
N GLU A 269 -18.61 12.78 -4.40
CA GLU A 269 -18.18 11.39 -4.23
C GLU A 269 -18.70 10.47 -5.36
N SER A 270 -19.64 10.95 -6.18
CA SER A 270 -20.19 10.17 -7.29
C SER A 270 -19.32 10.21 -8.56
N GLU A 271 -18.41 11.18 -8.72
CA GLU A 271 -17.51 11.26 -9.87
C GLU A 271 -16.12 10.70 -9.53
N MET A 272 -15.87 9.49 -10.02
CA MET A 272 -14.57 8.82 -9.95
C MET A 272 -13.86 8.94 -11.30
N GLU A 273 -12.60 9.38 -11.29
CA GLU A 273 -11.73 9.45 -12.46
C GLU A 273 -10.72 8.31 -12.41
N ILE A 274 -10.50 7.62 -13.53
CA ILE A 274 -9.41 6.63 -13.63
C ILE A 274 -8.08 7.38 -13.73
N VAL A 275 -7.15 7.06 -12.83
CA VAL A 275 -5.83 7.70 -12.74
C VAL A 275 -4.67 6.75 -12.94
N GLY A 276 -4.94 5.44 -13.05
CA GLY A 276 -3.91 4.45 -13.26
C GLY A 276 -4.44 3.10 -13.70
N ILE A 277 -3.57 2.31 -14.32
CA ILE A 277 -3.85 0.97 -14.82
C ILE A 277 -2.72 0.05 -14.34
N LEU A 278 -3.08 -1.13 -13.83
CA LEU A 278 -2.14 -2.17 -13.44
C LEU A 278 -2.56 -3.48 -14.12
N ILE A 279 -1.65 -4.08 -14.88
CA ILE A 279 -1.83 -5.41 -15.44
C ILE A 279 -1.01 -6.37 -14.59
N ALA A 280 -1.68 -7.31 -13.93
CA ALA A 280 -1.04 -8.34 -13.12
C ALA A 280 -1.26 -9.70 -13.79
N THR A 281 -0.19 -10.43 -14.08
CA THR A 281 -0.26 -11.79 -14.61
C THR A 281 0.54 -12.75 -13.72
N SER A 282 -0.02 -13.93 -13.49
CA SER A 282 0.63 -15.05 -12.83
C SER A 282 1.30 -16.01 -13.81
N ASP A 283 0.91 -15.97 -15.09
CA ASP A 283 1.55 -16.68 -16.18
C ASP A 283 2.71 -15.85 -16.73
N VAL A 284 3.71 -15.64 -15.88
CA VAL A 284 5.04 -15.25 -16.37
C VAL A 284 5.72 -16.54 -16.78
N ASP A 285 5.90 -16.75 -18.08
CA ASP A 285 6.51 -17.95 -18.67
C ASP A 285 8.03 -17.99 -18.39
N ALA A 286 8.43 -17.92 -17.13
CA ALA A 286 9.81 -17.91 -16.65
C ALA A 286 10.55 -19.22 -16.96
N ALA A 287 9.83 -20.26 -17.42
CA ALA A 287 10.41 -21.55 -17.80
C ALA A 287 11.16 -21.51 -19.15
N ASN A 288 10.91 -20.50 -19.99
CA ASN A 288 11.51 -20.40 -21.33
C ASN A 288 12.41 -19.18 -21.53
N ASP A 289 12.51 -18.29 -20.54
CA ASP A 289 13.27 -17.05 -20.64
C ASP A 289 14.29 -16.96 -19.50
N ASP A 290 15.46 -17.58 -19.69
CA ASP A 290 16.64 -17.46 -18.82
C ASP A 290 16.97 -15.97 -18.55
N SER A 291 16.52 -15.06 -19.41
CA SER A 291 16.71 -13.61 -19.24
C SER A 291 15.91 -12.99 -18.10
N LEU A 292 14.74 -13.50 -17.70
CA LEU A 292 13.98 -12.91 -16.59
C LEU A 292 14.58 -13.27 -15.24
N VAL A 293 15.12 -14.48 -15.12
CA VAL A 293 15.84 -14.93 -13.91
C VAL A 293 17.16 -14.17 -13.76
N GLU A 294 17.87 -13.90 -14.85
CA GLU A 294 19.13 -13.15 -14.82
C GLU A 294 18.94 -11.62 -14.64
N ASN A 295 17.86 -11.02 -15.17
CA ASN A 295 17.65 -9.56 -15.12
C ASN A 295 16.92 -9.07 -13.87
N PHE A 296 16.23 -9.94 -13.13
CA PHE A 296 15.61 -9.62 -11.84
C PHE A 296 16.34 -10.27 -10.66
N ASP A 297 17.58 -10.71 -10.86
CA ASP A 297 18.45 -11.12 -9.77
C ASP A 297 18.90 -9.86 -9.00
N LEU A 298 18.03 -9.37 -8.11
CA LEU A 298 18.33 -8.28 -7.19
C LEU A 298 19.27 -8.73 -6.06
N HIS A 299 19.59 -10.03 -5.97
CA HIS A 299 20.43 -10.61 -4.92
C HIS A 299 21.84 -10.01 -4.76
N PRO A 300 22.56 -9.59 -5.83
CA PRO A 300 23.86 -8.94 -5.68
C PRO A 300 23.76 -7.56 -5.01
N TYR A 301 22.59 -6.94 -5.01
CA TYR A 301 22.36 -5.59 -4.48
C TYR A 301 21.69 -5.59 -3.10
N ASP A 302 21.35 -6.76 -2.56
CA ASP A 302 20.63 -6.85 -1.30
C ASP A 302 21.54 -6.62 -0.07
N ASN A 303 22.88 -6.58 -0.20
CA ASN A 303 23.88 -6.22 0.85
C ASN A 303 23.74 -6.87 2.25
N PHE A 304 22.77 -7.76 2.49
CA PHE A 304 22.47 -8.32 3.80
C PHE A 304 23.36 -9.52 4.16
N LEU A 305 24.04 -10.13 3.18
CA LEU A 305 24.89 -11.31 3.38
C LEU A 305 26.21 -11.22 2.59
N PRO A 306 27.36 -11.58 3.18
CA PRO A 306 28.59 -11.81 2.44
C PRO A 306 28.37 -12.84 1.32
N ALA A 307 29.00 -12.65 0.16
CA ALA A 307 28.80 -13.49 -1.03
C ALA A 307 29.05 -14.99 -0.78
N GLU A 308 29.97 -15.32 0.13
CA GLU A 308 30.28 -16.71 0.51
C GLU A 308 29.15 -17.38 1.31
N ASP A 309 28.54 -16.63 2.24
CA ASP A 309 27.41 -17.11 3.06
C ASP A 309 26.15 -17.25 2.20
N TYR A 310 25.99 -16.38 1.20
CA TYR A 310 24.91 -16.46 0.23
C TYR A 310 25.00 -17.72 -0.64
N ALA A 311 26.16 -18.01 -1.23
CA ALA A 311 26.34 -19.20 -2.07
C ALA A 311 26.03 -20.49 -1.29
N ALA A 312 26.45 -20.55 -0.03
CA ALA A 312 26.14 -21.67 0.85
C ALA A 312 24.63 -21.80 1.14
N GLN A 313 23.93 -20.69 1.42
CA GLN A 313 22.48 -20.69 1.64
C GLN A 313 21.69 -21.04 0.38
N TRP A 314 22.14 -20.57 -0.78
CA TRP A 314 21.53 -20.89 -2.07
C TRP A 314 21.67 -22.38 -2.40
N ASP A 315 22.86 -22.96 -2.21
CA ASP A 315 23.10 -24.39 -2.39
C ASP A 315 22.28 -25.23 -1.40
N GLU A 316 22.18 -24.79 -0.14
CA GLU A 316 21.33 -25.45 0.86
C GLU A 316 19.85 -25.39 0.48
N ALA A 317 19.35 -24.24 0.04
CA ALA A 317 17.98 -24.05 -0.40
C ALA A 317 17.66 -24.89 -1.65
N GLN A 318 18.56 -24.92 -2.63
CA GLN A 318 18.42 -25.77 -3.81
C GLN A 318 18.39 -27.26 -3.43
N GLN A 319 19.29 -27.69 -2.54
CA GLN A 319 19.31 -29.06 -2.05
C GLN A 319 18.02 -29.40 -1.28
N ALA A 320 17.50 -28.49 -0.46
CA ALA A 320 16.26 -28.68 0.27
C ALA A 320 15.06 -28.83 -0.68
N VAL A 321 14.96 -27.98 -1.71
CA VAL A 321 13.93 -28.08 -2.74
C VAL A 321 14.06 -29.40 -3.51
N TYR A 322 15.28 -29.78 -3.89
CA TYR A 322 15.55 -31.05 -4.57
C TYR A 322 15.13 -32.25 -3.72
N GLN A 323 15.51 -32.28 -2.43
CA GLN A 323 15.12 -33.36 -1.52
C GLN A 323 13.62 -33.42 -1.30
N ARG A 324 12.93 -32.28 -1.21
CA ARG A 324 11.47 -32.22 -1.09
C ARG A 324 10.78 -32.78 -2.34
N LYS A 325 11.21 -32.36 -3.53
CA LYS A 325 10.70 -32.87 -4.82
C LYS A 325 10.96 -34.37 -4.96
N TYR A 326 12.16 -34.83 -4.61
CA TYR A 326 12.52 -36.24 -4.63
C TYR A 326 11.68 -37.07 -3.64
N GLY A 327 11.44 -36.53 -2.44
CA GLY A 327 10.58 -37.14 -1.42
C GLY A 327 9.13 -37.28 -1.89
N MET A 328 8.56 -36.23 -2.49
CA MET A 328 7.21 -36.29 -3.07
C MET A 328 7.11 -37.31 -4.20
N ALA A 329 8.04 -37.30 -5.16
CA ALA A 329 8.07 -38.26 -6.25
C ALA A 329 8.23 -39.72 -5.75
N LYS A 330 8.98 -39.94 -4.67
CA LYS A 330 9.11 -41.25 -4.02
C LYS A 330 7.82 -41.66 -3.29
N GLY A 331 7.14 -40.71 -2.65
CA GLY A 331 5.83 -40.89 -2.02
C GLY A 331 4.77 -41.30 -3.05
N GLU A 332 4.64 -40.54 -4.13
CA GLU A 332 3.71 -40.80 -5.24
C GLU A 332 3.94 -42.19 -5.86
N ARG A 333 5.20 -42.58 -6.08
CA ARG A 333 5.54 -43.93 -6.56
C ARG A 333 5.13 -45.03 -5.57
N SER A 334 5.25 -44.78 -4.27
CA SER A 334 4.84 -45.72 -3.22
C SER A 334 3.31 -45.86 -3.16
N GLU A 335 2.60 -44.74 -3.23
CA GLU A 335 1.14 -44.72 -3.27
C GLU A 335 0.60 -45.41 -4.53
N MET A 336 1.19 -45.13 -5.69
CA MET A 336 0.81 -45.77 -6.95
C MET A 336 1.02 -47.30 -6.88
N ARG A 337 2.13 -47.78 -6.32
CA ARG A 337 2.36 -49.21 -6.07
C ARG A 337 1.34 -49.83 -5.11
N THR A 338 0.86 -49.07 -4.13
CA THR A 338 -0.14 -49.53 -3.16
C THR A 338 -1.52 -49.59 -3.80
N ARG A 339 -1.88 -48.59 -4.60
CA ARG A 339 -3.12 -48.57 -5.41
C ARG A 339 -3.18 -49.76 -6.36
N LEU A 340 -2.09 -50.05 -7.08
CA LEU A 340 -2.00 -51.21 -7.98
C LEU A 340 -2.19 -52.54 -7.22
N ARG A 341 -1.52 -52.72 -6.08
CA ARG A 341 -1.70 -53.93 -5.25
C ARG A 341 -3.14 -54.08 -4.74
N ASN A 342 -3.77 -52.99 -4.32
CA ASN A 342 -5.16 -53.01 -3.86
C ASN A 342 -6.12 -53.33 -5.02
N GLN A 343 -5.85 -52.80 -6.21
CA GLN A 343 -6.63 -53.08 -7.42
C GLN A 343 -6.52 -54.56 -7.83
N GLU A 344 -5.32 -55.14 -7.78
CA GLU A 344 -5.13 -56.58 -8.03
C GLU A 344 -5.85 -57.45 -7.00
N ARG A 345 -5.77 -57.09 -5.71
CA ARG A 345 -6.47 -57.82 -4.65
C ARG A 345 -7.99 -57.79 -4.85
N ARG A 346 -8.53 -56.64 -5.24
CA ARG A 346 -9.96 -56.49 -5.56
C ARG A 346 -10.37 -57.34 -6.76
N ARG A 347 -9.58 -57.35 -7.84
CA ARG A 347 -9.83 -58.22 -8.99
C ARG A 347 -9.85 -59.70 -8.61
N ARG A 348 -8.93 -60.15 -7.76
CA ARG A 348 -8.92 -61.55 -7.27
C ARG A 348 -10.14 -61.90 -6.43
N LEU A 349 -10.61 -60.98 -5.59
CA LEU A 349 -11.83 -61.19 -4.81
C LEU A 349 -13.05 -61.26 -5.73
N GLU A 350 -13.17 -60.37 -6.70
CA GLU A 350 -14.25 -60.38 -7.69
C GLU A 350 -14.23 -61.67 -8.55
N GLU A 351 -13.04 -62.18 -8.87
CA GLU A 351 -12.86 -63.46 -9.57
C GLU A 351 -13.27 -64.65 -8.71
N MET A 352 -12.87 -64.68 -7.45
CA MET A 352 -13.26 -65.73 -6.49
C MET A 352 -14.79 -65.74 -6.26
N ASP A 353 -15.41 -64.58 -6.06
CA ASP A 353 -16.87 -64.45 -5.91
C ASP A 353 -17.63 -64.89 -7.17
N ARG A 354 -17.01 -64.75 -8.35
CA ARG A 354 -17.58 -65.23 -9.61
C ARG A 354 -17.46 -66.75 -9.71
N GLU A 355 -16.32 -67.32 -9.35
CA GLU A 355 -16.11 -68.77 -9.30
C GLU A 355 -17.06 -69.44 -8.30
N ASP A 356 -17.23 -68.88 -7.12
CA ASP A 356 -18.17 -69.38 -6.10
C ASP A 356 -19.62 -69.36 -6.60
N ARG A 357 -20.04 -68.29 -7.28
CA ARG A 357 -21.37 -68.21 -7.91
C ARG A 357 -21.56 -69.25 -9.01
N GLU A 358 -20.55 -69.50 -9.82
CA GLU A 358 -20.60 -70.56 -10.85
C GLU A 358 -20.67 -71.96 -10.20
N LEU A 359 -19.91 -72.20 -9.13
CA LEU A 359 -19.98 -73.45 -8.36
C LEU A 359 -21.36 -73.68 -7.74
N GLU A 360 -22.00 -72.63 -7.20
CA GLU A 360 -23.37 -72.71 -6.69
C GLU A 360 -24.37 -73.07 -7.78
N LYS A 361 -24.28 -72.44 -8.97
CA LYS A 361 -25.13 -72.79 -10.12
C LYS A 361 -24.95 -74.25 -10.54
N VAL A 362 -23.71 -74.74 -10.58
CA VAL A 362 -23.41 -76.14 -10.92
C VAL A 362 -23.99 -77.09 -9.86
N ARG A 363 -23.90 -76.75 -8.57
CA ARG A 363 -24.51 -77.54 -7.48
C ARG A 363 -26.03 -77.57 -7.58
N ALA A 364 -26.66 -76.44 -7.85
CA ALA A 364 -28.11 -76.34 -8.03
C ALA A 364 -28.57 -77.19 -9.23
N ALA A 365 -27.92 -77.06 -10.39
CA ALA A 365 -28.22 -77.86 -11.58
C ALA A 365 -28.05 -79.37 -11.32
N ARG A 366 -26.99 -79.76 -10.58
CA ARG A 366 -26.79 -81.18 -10.20
C ARG A 366 -27.89 -81.69 -9.27
N ALA A 367 -28.36 -80.87 -8.33
CA ALA A 367 -29.46 -81.24 -7.44
C ALA A 367 -30.77 -81.44 -8.22
N GLU A 368 -31.07 -80.59 -9.20
CA GLU A 368 -32.24 -80.75 -10.09
C GLU A 368 -32.18 -82.05 -10.90
N VAL A 369 -31.03 -82.38 -11.48
CA VAL A 369 -30.83 -83.64 -12.22
C VAL A 369 -31.02 -84.84 -11.31
N MET A 370 -30.49 -84.81 -10.08
CA MET A 370 -30.67 -85.88 -9.10
C MET A 370 -32.13 -86.04 -8.68
N ALA A 371 -32.86 -84.93 -8.46
CA ALA A 371 -34.29 -84.95 -8.16
C ALA A 371 -35.11 -85.54 -9.33
N ALA A 372 -34.82 -85.14 -10.57
CA ALA A 372 -35.48 -85.68 -11.76
C ALA A 372 -35.22 -87.19 -11.95
N ASN A 373 -34.00 -87.65 -11.68
CA ASN A 373 -33.65 -89.07 -11.73
C ASN A 373 -34.37 -89.87 -10.63
N ALA A 374 -34.48 -89.32 -9.41
CA ALA A 374 -35.23 -89.95 -8.32
C ALA A 374 -36.73 -90.08 -8.66
N ALA A 375 -37.33 -89.05 -9.27
CA ALA A 375 -38.72 -89.09 -9.73
C ALA A 375 -38.94 -90.16 -10.82
N LYS A 376 -38.02 -90.29 -11.78
CA LYS A 376 -38.05 -91.37 -12.79
C LYS A 376 -37.94 -92.77 -12.19
N ALA A 377 -37.13 -92.94 -11.14
CA ALA A 377 -37.01 -94.22 -10.45
C ALA A 377 -38.32 -94.63 -9.76
N GLN A 378 -39.05 -93.68 -9.16
CA GLN A 378 -40.34 -93.97 -8.51
C GLN A 378 -41.42 -94.39 -9.53
N LEU A 379 -41.41 -93.82 -10.73
CA LEU A 379 -42.33 -94.18 -11.82
C LEU A 379 -42.08 -95.57 -12.42
N THR A 380 -40.88 -96.13 -12.27
CA THR A 380 -40.52 -97.44 -12.83
C THR A 380 -40.76 -98.61 -11.86
N THR A 381 -40.97 -98.35 -10.57
CA THR A 381 -41.30 -99.35 -9.54
C THR A 381 -42.80 -99.50 -9.24
N GLY A 382 -43.67 -98.76 -9.95
CA GLY A 382 -45.12 -98.74 -9.74
C GLY A 382 -45.98 -99.39 -10.83
N GLY A 383 -45.36 -100.11 -11.78
CA GLY A 383 -46.05 -100.99 -12.74
C GLY A 383 -45.79 -102.44 -12.37
#